data_AF-A0A6G0UKX4-F1
#
_entry.id   AF-A0A6G0UKX4-F1
#
_cell.length_a   1.000
_cell.length_b   1.000
_cell.length_c   1.000
_cell.angle_alpha   90.00
_cell.angle_beta   90.00
_cell.angle_gamma   90.00
#
_symmetry.space_group_name_H-M   'P 1'
#
loop_
_entity.id
_entity.type
_entity.pdbx_description
1 polymer ?
#
loop_
_entity_poly.entity_id
_entity_poly.type
_entity_poly.pdbx_seq_one_letter_code
_entity_poly.pdbx_strand_id
1 'polypeptide(L)'
;TNMGLVIKEIKIYDKPYTDSDLGFHFNTEYSPKPEGLFWANETLYSFSKEEEGRSACVLVLLTAKVFADGILGLANIGNLAPRMGLCANEPQENQYLNTAIVTVKKMEGLMITRIFDLVFAHELGHLWGSGHDYDGCVAENFTGGRFIMHPNSNTGYDSTNYRFSNCSINSIFKVLRIIQPDCFVEEQKSLCGNGILEPGEECDAGGRYADGEDVNKCDYLPKEHVCVKKNDDTCRSEAYCTGIGPHCPEPPNAVDGTTCNDEGTCRDGNCISFCAMKNPNHMPCICENSSDSCYRCCRDGGEGKCEAVSPRMSLRDGSICILGYCKNKVCEKEVTDTATHYWKLIRNINNTPGSKLFGDYAVFLIVFISLIVWIPCSICVYRRDKKLTEEHSMAEAPIEYVHGLRKIHRQNATEHPETTDGNHVSTA
;
A
#
# COMPACT_ATOMS: atom_id res chain seq x y z
N THR A 1 -0.36 -21.10 16.13
CA THR A 1 -1.24 -19.92 16.30
C THR A 1 -0.92 -19.25 17.62
N ASN A 2 0.08 -18.35 17.60
CA ASN A 2 0.36 -17.29 18.57
C ASN A 2 1.72 -16.70 18.13
N MET A 3 1.73 -16.02 16.98
CA MET A 3 2.95 -15.43 16.43
C MET A 3 2.85 -13.92 16.60
N GLY A 4 3.87 -13.32 17.19
CA GLY A 4 3.95 -11.89 17.45
C GLY A 4 5.34 -11.36 17.11
N LEU A 5 5.57 -10.11 17.46
CA LEU A 5 6.87 -9.45 17.33
C LEU A 5 7.33 -9.03 18.72
N VAL A 6 8.63 -9.18 18.96
CA VAL A 6 9.31 -8.61 20.13
C VAL A 6 10.46 -7.76 19.62
N ILE A 7 10.62 -6.57 20.19
CA ILE A 7 11.69 -5.66 19.79
C ILE A 7 12.98 -6.17 20.42
N LYS A 8 13.91 -6.63 19.58
CA LYS A 8 15.22 -7.10 20.03
C LYS A 8 16.16 -5.95 20.38
N GLU A 9 16.15 -4.90 19.57
CA GLU A 9 17.07 -3.78 19.66
C GLU A 9 16.42 -2.54 19.03
N ILE A 10 16.71 -1.36 19.60
CA ILE A 10 16.32 -0.07 19.04
C ILE A 10 17.60 0.76 18.83
N LYS A 11 17.87 1.12 17.57
CA LYS A 11 18.95 2.03 17.20
C LYS A 11 18.37 3.39 16.83
N ILE A 12 18.80 4.43 17.54
CA ILE A 12 18.33 5.81 17.31
C ILE A 12 19.46 6.60 16.67
N TYR A 13 19.19 7.10 15.47
CA TYR A 13 20.07 8.02 14.76
C TYR A 13 19.68 9.47 15.10
N ASP A 14 20.40 10.07 16.04
CA ASP A 14 20.11 11.41 16.57
C ASP A 14 20.72 12.54 15.72
N LYS A 15 21.72 12.23 14.90
CA LYS A 15 22.39 13.16 13.98
C LYS A 15 22.34 12.64 12.56
N PRO A 16 22.24 13.53 11.56
CA PRO A 16 22.28 13.13 10.17
C PRO A 16 23.65 12.58 9.79
N TYR A 17 23.67 11.68 8.82
CA TYR A 17 24.89 11.21 8.21
C TYR A 17 25.51 12.32 7.34
N THR A 18 26.77 12.68 7.62
CA THR A 18 27.46 13.84 7.02
C THR A 18 28.53 13.49 6.01
N ASP A 19 28.91 12.21 5.86
CA ASP A 19 29.94 11.82 4.91
C ASP A 19 29.36 11.81 3.48
N SER A 20 29.79 12.77 2.66
CA SER A 20 29.32 12.94 1.29
C SER A 20 30.01 12.03 0.27
N ASP A 21 31.11 11.39 0.65
CA ASP A 21 32.00 10.70 -0.30
C ASP A 21 31.49 9.29 -0.68
N LEU A 22 30.49 8.77 0.04
CA LEU A 22 29.95 7.41 -0.12
C LEU A 22 28.58 7.31 -0.82
N GLY A 23 28.04 8.43 -1.30
CA GLY A 23 26.74 8.47 -1.99
C GLY A 23 25.55 8.67 -1.05
N PHE A 24 24.34 8.34 -1.51
CA PHE A 24 23.11 8.56 -0.75
C PHE A 24 23.02 7.61 0.46
N HIS A 25 22.80 8.18 1.65
CA HIS A 25 22.63 7.46 2.90
C HIS A 25 21.20 7.63 3.45
N PHE A 26 20.58 6.56 3.96
CA PHE A 26 19.19 6.57 4.45
C PHE A 26 18.96 7.59 5.59
N ASN A 27 20.00 7.88 6.39
CA ASN A 27 20.00 8.87 7.46
C ASN A 27 20.57 10.25 7.05
N THR A 28 20.63 10.59 5.76
CA THR A 28 21.06 11.93 5.31
C THR A 28 20.02 13.01 5.62
N GLU A 29 20.43 14.25 5.86
CA GLU A 29 19.50 15.39 5.94
C GLU A 29 19.08 15.88 4.54
N TYR A 30 19.95 15.74 3.55
CA TYR A 30 19.77 16.37 2.24
C TYR A 30 18.82 15.57 1.36
N SER A 31 17.73 16.22 0.97
CA SER A 31 16.78 15.69 -0.02
C SER A 31 17.42 15.65 -1.40
N PRO A 32 17.44 14.49 -2.07
CA PRO A 32 17.97 14.40 -3.42
C PRO A 32 16.95 14.87 -4.48
N LYS A 33 15.66 15.04 -4.13
CA LYS A 33 14.66 15.67 -5.01
C LYS A 33 14.50 17.17 -4.73
N PRO A 34 14.07 17.95 -5.75
CA PRO A 34 13.41 19.24 -5.53
C PRO A 34 12.25 19.10 -4.54
N GLU A 35 11.91 20.18 -3.83
CA GLU A 35 10.79 20.25 -2.86
C GLU A 35 10.99 19.50 -1.53
N GLY A 36 12.18 18.93 -1.27
CA GLY A 36 12.48 18.29 0.01
C GLY A 36 11.96 16.85 0.14
N LEU A 37 11.70 16.17 -0.98
CA LEU A 37 11.18 14.81 -1.05
C LEU A 37 12.26 13.73 -1.18
N PHE A 38 12.00 12.54 -0.64
CA PHE A 38 12.90 11.41 -0.72
C PHE A 38 12.37 10.29 -1.62
N TRP A 39 13.27 9.53 -2.25
CA TRP A 39 12.93 8.29 -2.93
C TRP A 39 12.87 7.14 -1.91
N ALA A 40 11.70 6.53 -1.74
CA ALA A 40 11.51 5.39 -0.84
C ALA A 40 12.43 4.21 -1.20
N ASN A 41 12.57 3.91 -2.49
CA ASN A 41 13.42 2.81 -2.96
C ASN A 41 14.91 3.03 -2.68
N GLU A 42 15.43 4.25 -2.84
CA GLU A 42 16.83 4.55 -2.52
C GLU A 42 17.07 4.55 -1.02
N THR A 43 16.09 5.00 -0.24
CA THR A 43 16.12 4.94 1.23
C THR A 43 16.14 3.50 1.73
N LEU A 44 15.26 2.64 1.22
CA LEU A 44 15.25 1.21 1.56
C LEU A 44 16.54 0.53 1.12
N TYR A 45 17.04 0.81 -0.09
CA TYR A 45 18.29 0.25 -0.60
C TYR A 45 19.47 0.61 0.30
N SER A 46 19.63 1.90 0.63
CA SER A 46 20.70 2.36 1.51
C SER A 46 20.57 1.74 2.89
N PHE A 47 19.37 1.74 3.50
CA PHE A 47 19.14 1.09 4.79
C PHE A 47 19.50 -0.40 4.78
N SER A 48 19.11 -1.10 3.72
CA SER A 48 19.37 -2.55 3.55
C SER A 48 20.85 -2.88 3.37
N LYS A 49 21.65 -1.93 2.90
CA LYS A 49 23.08 -2.10 2.68
C LYS A 49 23.89 -1.79 3.94
N GLU A 50 23.50 -0.74 4.65
CA GLU A 50 24.28 -0.19 5.77
C GLU A 50 23.99 -0.91 7.11
N GLU A 51 22.79 -1.45 7.34
CA GLU A 51 22.51 -2.23 8.54
C GLU A 51 22.92 -3.70 8.39
N GLU A 52 23.68 -4.21 9.35
CA GLU A 52 24.04 -5.62 9.41
C GLU A 52 22.87 -6.47 9.95
N GLY A 53 22.02 -7.00 9.05
CA GLY A 53 20.83 -7.81 9.37
C GLY A 53 21.08 -9.17 10.03
N ARG A 54 22.22 -9.36 10.71
CA ARG A 54 22.64 -10.63 11.29
C ARG A 54 21.95 -10.99 12.61
N SER A 55 21.38 -10.01 13.32
CA SER A 55 20.90 -10.23 14.69
C SER A 55 19.38 -10.35 14.82
N ALA A 56 18.57 -10.00 13.82
CA ALA A 56 17.11 -9.93 13.96
C ALA A 56 16.37 -10.65 12.82
N CYS A 57 15.13 -11.06 13.09
CA CYS A 57 14.24 -11.66 12.09
C CYS A 57 13.92 -10.68 10.95
N VAL A 58 13.71 -9.42 11.30
CA VAL A 58 13.45 -8.29 10.39
C VAL A 58 14.10 -7.03 10.92
N LEU A 59 14.37 -6.10 10.01
CA LEU A 59 14.84 -4.75 10.30
C LEU A 59 13.84 -3.74 9.76
N VAL A 60 13.42 -2.77 10.57
CA VAL A 60 12.49 -1.72 10.13
C VAL A 60 13.03 -0.34 10.45
N LEU A 61 13.14 0.51 9.43
CA LEU A 61 13.48 1.91 9.59
C LEU A 61 12.21 2.75 9.78
N LEU A 62 12.10 3.42 10.91
CA LEU A 62 11.12 4.49 11.11
C LEU A 62 11.77 5.83 10.79
N THR A 63 11.12 6.66 9.98
CA THR A 63 11.67 7.96 9.56
C THR A 63 10.62 9.06 9.49
N ALA A 64 11.05 10.32 9.56
CA ALA A 64 10.20 11.50 9.33
C ALA A 64 10.41 12.13 7.93
N LYS A 65 11.02 11.38 7.01
CA LYS A 65 11.19 11.79 5.60
C LYS A 65 9.85 11.75 4.87
N VAL A 66 9.56 12.77 4.07
CA VAL A 66 8.40 12.74 3.16
C VAL A 66 8.85 12.07 1.88
N PHE A 67 8.28 10.92 1.55
CA PHE A 67 8.58 10.26 0.28
C PHE A 67 7.74 10.85 -0.85
N ALA A 68 8.33 10.84 -2.04
CA ALA A 68 7.61 11.24 -3.24
C ALA A 68 6.50 10.24 -3.61
N ASP A 69 5.61 10.68 -4.50
CA ASP A 69 4.54 9.86 -5.09
C ASP A 69 3.49 9.36 -4.08
N GLY A 70 3.49 9.91 -2.86
CA GLY A 70 2.53 9.58 -1.80
C GLY A 70 2.92 8.36 -0.95
N ILE A 71 4.07 7.73 -1.23
CA ILE A 71 4.50 6.49 -0.58
C ILE A 71 4.65 6.70 0.93
N LEU A 72 4.03 5.83 1.73
CA LEU A 72 4.10 5.87 3.20
C LEU A 72 5.04 4.80 3.80
N GLY A 73 5.33 3.75 3.04
CA GLY A 73 6.21 2.66 3.42
C GLY A 73 6.72 1.88 2.21
N LEU A 74 7.75 1.08 2.42
CA LEU A 74 8.25 0.15 1.41
C LEU A 74 8.97 -1.02 2.08
N ALA A 75 8.64 -2.24 1.67
CA ALA A 75 9.22 -3.46 2.20
C ALA A 75 9.65 -4.45 1.12
N ASN A 76 10.63 -5.29 1.46
CA ASN A 76 10.92 -6.49 0.70
C ASN A 76 9.85 -7.55 0.95
N ILE A 77 9.21 -8.05 -0.10
CA ILE A 77 8.17 -9.07 0.02
C ILE A 77 8.80 -10.43 0.31
N GLY A 78 8.33 -11.07 1.37
CA GLY A 78 8.76 -12.40 1.81
C GLY A 78 8.65 -13.45 0.72
N ASN A 79 9.76 -14.14 0.44
CA ASN A 79 9.83 -15.19 -0.58
C ASN A 79 10.88 -16.23 -0.22
N LEU A 80 10.70 -17.45 -0.75
CA LEU A 80 11.60 -18.59 -0.51
C LEU A 80 12.78 -18.61 -1.47
N ALA A 81 12.57 -18.19 -2.72
CA ALA A 81 13.58 -18.17 -3.78
C ALA A 81 13.30 -17.03 -4.77
N PRO A 82 14.11 -15.95 -4.79
CA PRO A 82 15.21 -15.66 -3.86
C PRO A 82 14.70 -15.49 -2.42
N ARG A 83 15.59 -15.68 -1.44
CA ARG A 83 15.25 -15.59 -0.01
C ARG A 83 15.04 -14.13 0.37
N MET A 84 13.83 -13.73 0.75
CA MET A 84 13.50 -12.34 1.09
C MET A 84 12.52 -12.29 2.26
N GLY A 85 12.41 -11.13 2.92
CA GLY A 85 11.54 -10.92 4.06
C GLY A 85 12.07 -11.60 5.32
N LEU A 86 11.19 -12.23 6.08
CA LEU A 86 11.53 -12.89 7.35
C LEU A 86 12.79 -13.77 7.26
N CYS A 87 13.68 -13.60 8.24
CA CYS A 87 14.91 -14.38 8.40
C CYS A 87 15.86 -14.36 7.16
N ALA A 88 15.76 -13.36 6.28
CA ALA A 88 16.72 -13.17 5.17
C ALA A 88 18.00 -12.49 5.67
N ASN A 89 18.71 -13.17 6.58
CA ASN A 89 19.84 -12.64 7.34
C ASN A 89 21.19 -12.74 6.60
N GLU A 90 21.18 -13.27 5.37
CA GLU A 90 22.35 -13.34 4.51
C GLU A 90 22.24 -12.27 3.41
N PRO A 91 23.29 -11.46 3.21
CA PRO A 91 23.25 -10.39 2.22
C PRO A 91 23.20 -10.98 0.80
N GLN A 92 22.30 -10.44 -0.01
CA GLN A 92 22.22 -10.69 -1.45
C GLN A 92 22.59 -9.41 -2.19
N GLU A 93 23.60 -9.49 -3.06
CA GLU A 93 24.13 -8.31 -3.77
C GLU A 93 24.46 -7.14 -2.81
N ASN A 94 25.12 -7.47 -1.69
CA ASN A 94 25.50 -6.55 -0.60
C ASN A 94 24.32 -5.87 0.12
N GLN A 95 23.12 -6.47 0.12
CA GLN A 95 21.96 -5.96 0.85
C GLN A 95 21.27 -7.06 1.63
N TYR A 96 20.79 -6.72 2.83
CA TYR A 96 19.87 -7.56 3.58
C TYR A 96 18.44 -7.35 3.09
N LEU A 97 17.74 -8.44 2.78
CA LEU A 97 16.40 -8.38 2.18
C LEU A 97 15.29 -8.66 3.22
N ASN A 98 15.60 -8.61 4.51
CA ASN A 98 14.66 -8.69 5.64
C ASN A 98 14.25 -7.29 6.16
N THR A 99 14.28 -6.29 5.28
CA THR A 99 14.19 -4.87 5.62
C THR A 99 12.90 -4.22 5.12
N ALA A 100 12.40 -3.26 5.89
CA ALA A 100 11.32 -2.36 5.50
C ALA A 100 11.60 -0.92 5.99
N ILE A 101 10.96 0.05 5.35
CA ILE A 101 10.95 1.44 5.79
C ILE A 101 9.51 1.92 5.94
N VAL A 102 9.25 2.75 6.95
CA VAL A 102 7.95 3.40 7.16
C VAL A 102 8.19 4.84 7.56
N THR A 103 7.52 5.78 6.91
CA THR A 103 7.53 7.17 7.34
C THR A 103 6.42 7.46 8.33
N VAL A 104 6.64 8.36 9.27
CA VAL A 104 5.60 8.95 10.13
C VAL A 104 5.06 10.26 9.56
N LYS A 105 5.59 10.73 8.42
CA LYS A 105 5.31 12.06 7.87
C LYS A 105 4.92 11.99 6.40
N LYS A 106 3.82 12.65 6.07
CA LYS A 106 3.34 12.90 4.70
C LYS A 106 3.46 14.40 4.37
N MET A 107 3.02 14.80 3.18
CA MET A 107 3.15 16.19 2.71
C MET A 107 2.49 17.21 3.65
N GLU A 108 1.37 16.86 4.31
CA GLU A 108 0.66 17.76 5.22
C GLU A 108 1.22 17.79 6.64
N GLY A 109 2.20 16.95 6.95
CA GLY A 109 2.75 16.82 8.29
C GLY A 109 2.72 15.39 8.81
N LEU A 110 2.68 15.25 10.14
CA LEU A 110 2.69 13.95 10.79
C LEU A 110 1.41 13.17 10.50
N MET A 111 1.57 11.88 10.31
CA MET A 111 0.44 10.97 10.26
C MET A 111 -0.08 10.71 11.67
N ILE A 112 -1.40 10.58 11.77
CA ILE A 112 -2.02 10.11 13.01
C ILE A 112 -1.64 8.64 13.27
N THR A 113 -1.47 8.29 14.54
CA THR A 113 -1.01 6.96 14.99
C THR A 113 -1.81 5.82 14.36
N ARG A 114 -3.14 5.97 14.29
CA ARG A 114 -4.02 4.96 13.70
C ARG A 114 -3.68 4.62 12.24
N ILE A 115 -3.31 5.62 11.44
CA ILE A 115 -2.92 5.38 10.03
C ILE A 115 -1.51 4.82 9.96
N PHE A 116 -0.61 5.35 10.77
CA PHE A 116 0.75 4.83 10.88
C PHE A 116 0.77 3.34 11.24
N ASP A 117 -0.01 2.91 12.24
CA ASP A 117 -0.09 1.50 12.65
C ASP A 117 -0.55 0.60 11.50
N LEU A 118 -1.48 1.07 10.66
CA LEU A 118 -1.94 0.34 9.49
C LEU A 118 -0.88 0.24 8.39
N VAL A 119 -0.16 1.34 8.11
CA VAL A 119 0.95 1.33 7.15
C VAL A 119 2.08 0.43 7.66
N PHE A 120 2.41 0.52 8.95
CA PHE A 120 3.44 -0.33 9.55
C PHE A 120 3.05 -1.82 9.48
N ALA A 121 1.79 -2.16 9.78
CA ALA A 121 1.27 -3.51 9.62
C ALA A 121 1.26 -3.99 8.15
N HIS A 122 1.00 -3.09 7.20
CA HIS A 122 1.06 -3.38 5.76
C HIS A 122 2.48 -3.77 5.33
N GLU A 123 3.49 -2.98 5.69
CA GLU A 123 4.89 -3.27 5.37
C GLU A 123 5.39 -4.55 6.06
N LEU A 124 4.94 -4.81 7.29
CA LEU A 124 5.19 -6.09 7.94
C LEU A 124 4.51 -7.25 7.21
N GLY A 125 3.29 -7.07 6.71
CA GLY A 125 2.58 -8.05 5.90
C GLY A 125 3.36 -8.44 4.63
N HIS A 126 4.01 -7.46 4.00
CA HIS A 126 4.96 -7.71 2.91
C HIS A 126 6.14 -8.57 3.36
N LEU A 127 6.84 -8.22 4.44
CA LEU A 127 7.95 -9.01 4.98
C LEU A 127 7.54 -10.47 5.28
N TRP A 128 6.31 -10.68 5.73
CA TRP A 128 5.72 -11.99 6.00
C TRP A 128 5.33 -12.77 4.73
N GLY A 129 5.36 -12.14 3.55
CA GLY A 129 5.17 -12.77 2.25
C GLY A 129 3.83 -12.49 1.58
N SER A 130 3.05 -11.52 2.07
CA SER A 130 1.86 -11.08 1.36
C SER A 130 2.18 -10.06 0.28
N GLY A 131 1.64 -10.27 -0.93
CA GLY A 131 1.47 -9.16 -1.88
C GLY A 131 0.26 -8.30 -1.52
N HIS A 132 -0.06 -7.34 -2.39
CA HIS A 132 -1.30 -6.58 -2.28
C HIS A 132 -2.55 -7.45 -2.55
N ASP A 133 -3.65 -7.09 -1.93
CA ASP A 133 -4.98 -7.63 -2.24
C ASP A 133 -5.52 -6.97 -3.52
N TYR A 134 -5.86 -7.79 -4.52
CA TYR A 134 -6.51 -7.37 -5.77
C TYR A 134 -7.90 -8.02 -5.91
N ASP A 135 -8.60 -7.73 -7.02
CA ASP A 135 -9.92 -8.29 -7.33
C ASP A 135 -9.95 -9.82 -7.17
N GLY A 136 -10.91 -10.31 -6.38
CA GLY A 136 -11.07 -11.73 -6.04
C GLY A 136 -10.55 -12.13 -4.65
N CYS A 137 -9.81 -11.26 -3.95
CA CYS A 137 -9.41 -11.48 -2.55
C CYS A 137 -10.48 -11.09 -1.52
N VAL A 138 -11.51 -10.39 -1.99
CA VAL A 138 -12.65 -9.92 -1.23
C VAL A 138 -13.92 -10.38 -1.95
N ALA A 139 -14.95 -10.78 -1.20
CA ALA A 139 -16.23 -11.16 -1.79
C ALA A 139 -16.90 -9.97 -2.48
N GLU A 140 -17.59 -10.19 -3.61
CA GLU A 140 -18.16 -9.11 -4.45
C GLU A 140 -19.12 -8.16 -3.70
N ASN A 141 -19.76 -8.63 -2.62
CA ASN A 141 -20.70 -7.85 -1.80
C ASN A 141 -20.14 -7.45 -0.43
N PHE A 142 -18.82 -7.35 -0.29
CA PHE A 142 -18.21 -7.03 1.00
C PHE A 142 -18.31 -5.53 1.31
N THR A 143 -19.12 -5.18 2.31
CA THR A 143 -19.31 -3.82 2.82
C THR A 143 -18.32 -3.42 3.90
N GLY A 144 -17.41 -4.33 4.29
CA GLY A 144 -16.55 -4.16 5.45
C GLY A 144 -15.39 -3.19 5.25
N GLY A 145 -15.19 -2.61 4.07
CA GLY A 145 -14.04 -1.77 3.74
C GLY A 145 -12.83 -2.57 3.23
N ARG A 146 -11.67 -1.92 3.18
CA ARG A 146 -10.41 -2.48 2.67
C ARG A 146 -9.62 -3.21 3.77
N PHE A 147 -8.96 -4.31 3.43
CA PHE A 147 -8.06 -5.03 4.34
C PHE A 147 -6.67 -4.36 4.43
N ILE A 148 -5.83 -4.83 5.36
CA ILE A 148 -4.47 -4.29 5.59
C ILE A 148 -3.66 -4.24 4.29
N MET A 149 -3.69 -5.29 3.46
CA MET A 149 -2.86 -5.41 2.25
C MET A 149 -3.48 -4.77 1.01
N HIS A 150 -4.52 -3.95 1.16
CA HIS A 150 -5.05 -3.21 0.02
C HIS A 150 -3.99 -2.23 -0.51
N PRO A 151 -3.79 -2.10 -1.84
CA PRO A 151 -2.69 -1.32 -2.41
C PRO A 151 -2.84 0.20 -2.23
N ASN A 152 -4.06 0.68 -1.95
CA ASN A 152 -4.33 2.07 -1.64
C ASN A 152 -4.61 2.22 -0.14
N SER A 153 -4.21 3.36 0.42
CA SER A 153 -4.35 3.71 1.84
C SER A 153 -5.77 3.53 2.42
N ASN A 154 -5.80 3.18 3.71
CA ASN A 154 -7.00 2.95 4.52
C ASN A 154 -7.28 4.13 5.46
N THR A 155 -8.54 4.28 5.93
CA THR A 155 -8.91 5.36 6.86
C THR A 155 -8.79 4.96 8.34
N GLY A 156 -8.79 3.66 8.61
CA GLY A 156 -8.79 3.07 9.95
C GLY A 156 -10.13 3.15 10.68
N TYR A 157 -11.22 3.52 10.01
CA TYR A 157 -12.57 3.51 10.61
C TYR A 157 -13.29 2.17 10.42
N ASP A 158 -12.93 1.41 9.40
CA ASP A 158 -13.56 0.11 9.14
C ASP A 158 -12.88 -1.00 9.93
N SER A 159 -13.69 -1.93 10.47
CA SER A 159 -13.18 -3.06 11.27
C SER A 159 -12.23 -3.98 10.49
N THR A 160 -12.31 -3.99 9.17
CA THR A 160 -11.50 -4.83 8.29
C THR A 160 -10.15 -4.22 7.98
N ASN A 161 -9.99 -2.90 8.19
CA ASN A 161 -8.70 -2.24 8.05
C ASN A 161 -7.65 -2.85 8.98
N TYR A 162 -8.07 -3.49 10.09
CA TYR A 162 -7.21 -4.16 11.07
C TYR A 162 -7.14 -5.68 10.89
N ARG A 163 -7.50 -6.18 9.70
CA ARG A 163 -7.49 -7.62 9.39
C ARG A 163 -6.75 -7.86 8.09
N PHE A 164 -6.14 -9.03 7.99
CA PHE A 164 -5.66 -9.57 6.73
C PHE A 164 -6.80 -10.25 5.96
N SER A 165 -6.77 -10.16 4.63
CA SER A 165 -7.70 -10.91 3.79
C SER A 165 -7.33 -12.40 3.78
N ASN A 166 -8.21 -13.25 3.26
CA ASN A 166 -7.90 -14.67 3.10
C ASN A 166 -6.74 -14.90 2.10
N CYS A 167 -6.58 -14.04 1.09
CA CYS A 167 -5.42 -14.08 0.19
C CYS A 167 -4.11 -13.80 0.93
N SER A 168 -4.09 -12.75 1.75
CA SER A 168 -2.91 -12.36 2.50
C SER A 168 -2.51 -13.46 3.49
N ILE A 169 -3.49 -14.00 4.25
CA ILE A 169 -3.27 -15.10 5.21
C ILE A 169 -2.68 -16.32 4.51
N ASN A 170 -3.21 -16.71 3.35
CA ASN A 170 -2.71 -17.87 2.61
C ASN A 170 -1.28 -17.66 2.08
N SER A 171 -0.94 -16.45 1.64
CA SER A 171 0.40 -16.12 1.14
C SER A 171 1.42 -16.14 2.27
N ILE A 172 1.08 -15.50 3.39
CA ILE A 172 1.86 -15.50 4.63
C ILE A 172 2.10 -16.93 5.12
N PHE A 173 1.05 -17.77 5.17
CA PHE A 173 1.17 -19.14 5.64
C PHE A 173 2.15 -19.98 4.80
N LYS A 174 2.19 -19.78 3.47
CA LYS A 174 3.11 -20.50 2.58
C LYS A 174 4.57 -20.20 2.88
N VAL A 175 4.88 -18.97 3.25
CA VAL A 175 6.22 -18.52 3.65
C VAL A 175 6.53 -19.01 5.07
N LEU A 176 5.70 -18.66 6.05
CA LEU A 176 5.92 -18.98 7.46
C LEU A 176 6.16 -20.47 7.74
N ARG A 177 5.43 -21.37 7.08
CA ARG A 177 5.58 -22.82 7.31
C ARG A 177 6.98 -23.37 7.02
N ILE A 178 7.79 -22.62 6.25
CA ILE A 178 9.17 -22.98 5.91
C ILE A 178 10.16 -22.09 6.68
N ILE A 179 9.87 -20.80 6.82
CA ILE A 179 10.80 -19.83 7.41
C ILE A 179 10.85 -19.90 8.94
N GLN A 180 9.75 -20.28 9.60
CA GLN A 180 9.61 -20.17 11.06
C GLN A 180 10.78 -20.82 11.84
N PRO A 181 11.27 -22.03 11.50
CA PRO A 181 12.38 -22.66 12.22
C PRO A 181 13.72 -21.91 12.12
N ASP A 182 13.89 -21.00 11.17
CA ASP A 182 15.19 -20.42 10.85
C ASP A 182 15.61 -19.32 11.83
N CYS A 183 14.67 -18.51 12.34
CA CYS A 183 15.02 -17.41 13.24
C CYS A 183 13.94 -17.01 14.26
N PHE A 184 12.80 -17.70 14.33
CA PHE A 184 11.80 -17.42 15.37
C PHE A 184 12.29 -17.97 16.71
N VAL A 185 11.99 -17.22 17.77
CA VAL A 185 12.26 -17.61 19.14
C VAL A 185 10.95 -17.86 19.87
N GLU A 186 11.02 -18.59 20.99
CA GLU A 186 9.88 -18.69 21.90
C GLU A 186 9.50 -17.31 22.43
N GLU A 187 8.22 -17.11 22.71
CA GLU A 187 7.69 -15.87 23.24
C GLU A 187 8.39 -15.52 24.56
N GLN A 188 9.14 -14.41 24.54
CA GLN A 188 9.76 -13.84 25.73
C GLN A 188 8.81 -12.79 26.29
N LYS A 189 8.56 -12.85 27.60
CA LYS A 189 7.69 -11.88 28.29
C LYS A 189 8.38 -10.54 28.55
N SER A 190 9.71 -10.55 28.57
CA SER A 190 10.57 -9.39 28.83
C SER A 190 11.96 -9.65 28.24
N LEU A 191 12.60 -8.60 27.72
CA LEU A 191 13.92 -8.58 27.13
C LEU A 191 14.69 -7.34 27.60
N CYS A 192 15.51 -7.54 28.62
CA CYS A 192 16.35 -6.49 29.17
C CYS A 192 17.39 -6.01 28.15
N GLY A 193 17.47 -4.69 27.96
CA GLY A 193 18.46 -4.00 27.13
C GLY A 193 17.90 -3.45 25.81
N ASN A 194 16.59 -3.58 25.56
CA ASN A 194 15.95 -2.99 24.39
C ASN A 194 15.43 -1.55 24.65
N GLY A 195 15.50 -1.09 25.90
CA GLY A 195 15.07 0.24 26.33
C GLY A 195 13.56 0.36 26.56
N ILE A 196 12.86 -0.76 26.71
CA ILE A 196 11.43 -0.85 26.99
C ILE A 196 11.28 -1.53 28.34
N LEU A 197 10.59 -0.89 29.28
CA LEU A 197 10.34 -1.53 30.56
C LEU A 197 9.29 -2.65 30.41
N GLU A 198 9.71 -3.89 30.65
CA GLU A 198 8.86 -5.08 30.52
C GLU A 198 8.60 -5.79 31.87
N PRO A 199 7.59 -6.68 31.97
CA PRO A 199 7.27 -7.37 33.23
C PRO A 199 8.45 -8.18 33.77
N GLY A 200 8.94 -7.82 34.96
CA GLY A 200 10.08 -8.46 35.61
C GLY A 200 11.34 -7.59 35.65
N GLU A 201 11.32 -6.44 34.99
CA GLU A 201 12.38 -5.44 35.01
C GLU A 201 12.05 -4.29 35.97
N GLU A 202 13.07 -3.77 36.65
CA GLU A 202 12.95 -2.55 37.48
C GLU A 202 13.24 -1.29 36.65
N CYS A 203 14.05 -1.44 35.59
CA CYS A 203 14.46 -0.44 34.63
C CYS A 203 14.94 -1.12 33.35
N ASP A 204 14.88 -0.41 32.22
CA ASP A 204 15.63 -0.76 31.01
C ASP A 204 16.17 0.52 30.34
N ALA A 205 17.45 0.78 30.51
CA ALA A 205 18.12 1.95 29.91
C ALA A 205 18.45 1.74 28.41
N GLY A 206 18.27 0.51 27.92
CA GLY A 206 18.65 0.09 26.58
C GLY A 206 20.16 -0.03 26.37
N GLY A 207 20.55 -0.69 25.29
CA GLY A 207 21.93 -0.72 24.79
C GLY A 207 22.26 0.49 23.92
N ARG A 208 22.16 1.73 24.45
CA ARG A 208 22.54 2.91 23.64
C ARG A 208 24.05 2.95 23.40
N TYR A 209 24.46 2.84 22.14
CA TYR A 209 25.69 3.46 21.61
C TYR A 209 25.51 4.99 21.57
N ALA A 210 25.24 5.63 22.71
CA ALA A 210 25.31 7.08 22.82
C ALA A 210 26.73 7.41 23.28
N ASP A 211 27.45 8.20 22.47
CA ASP A 211 28.75 8.77 22.82
C ASP A 211 28.69 9.47 24.20
N GLY A 212 29.13 8.78 25.24
CA GLY A 212 29.61 9.40 26.47
C GLY A 212 28.60 9.79 27.55
N GLU A 213 27.32 9.40 27.48
CA GLU A 213 26.43 9.47 28.66
C GLU A 213 26.42 8.13 29.41
N ASP A 214 26.49 8.19 30.73
CA ASP A 214 26.62 7.02 31.61
C ASP A 214 25.32 6.18 31.60
N VAL A 215 25.26 5.21 30.68
CA VAL A 215 24.08 4.37 30.34
C VAL A 215 23.69 3.40 31.49
N ASN A 216 24.38 3.44 32.62
CA ASN A 216 24.10 2.56 33.77
C ASN A 216 23.20 3.20 34.85
N LYS A 217 22.67 4.41 34.62
CA LYS A 217 21.78 5.06 35.58
C LYS A 217 20.31 4.69 35.33
N CYS A 218 19.88 3.63 35.98
CA CYS A 218 18.48 3.25 36.14
C CYS A 218 17.73 4.18 37.13
N ASP A 219 17.77 5.48 36.89
CA ASP A 219 17.08 6.49 37.69
C ASP A 219 15.79 6.95 36.98
N TYR A 220 14.75 7.25 37.74
CA TYR A 220 13.54 7.85 37.18
C TYR A 220 13.79 9.30 36.74
N LEU A 221 13.18 9.68 35.62
CA LEU A 221 13.19 11.06 35.14
C LEU A 221 12.51 12.00 36.15
N PRO A 222 12.98 13.25 36.29
CA PRO A 222 12.46 14.19 37.29
C PRO A 222 10.99 14.52 37.04
N LYS A 223 10.29 14.96 38.09
CA LYS A 223 8.84 15.24 38.06
C LYS A 223 8.37 16.22 36.97
N GLU A 224 9.27 17.05 36.47
CA GLU A 224 8.98 18.08 35.47
C GLU A 224 9.26 17.62 34.04
N HIS A 225 9.80 16.41 33.86
CA HIS A 225 10.05 15.86 32.54
C HIS A 225 8.73 15.51 31.83
N VAL A 226 8.53 16.04 30.63
CA VAL A 226 7.36 15.74 29.78
C VAL A 226 7.52 14.35 29.18
N CYS A 227 6.76 13.38 29.69
CA CYS A 227 6.78 11.99 29.19
C CYS A 227 5.72 11.73 28.12
N VAL A 228 4.64 12.50 28.09
CA VAL A 228 3.70 12.54 26.96
C VAL A 228 3.57 13.99 26.51
N LYS A 229 3.94 14.25 25.26
CA LYS A 229 3.73 15.55 24.63
C LYS A 229 2.25 15.77 24.35
N LYS A 230 1.82 17.03 24.40
CA LYS A 230 0.48 17.44 23.99
C LYS A 230 0.20 16.90 22.59
N ASN A 231 -0.94 16.25 22.45
CA ASN A 231 -1.41 15.75 21.17
C ASN A 231 -2.89 16.08 21.02
N ASP A 232 -3.15 17.19 20.32
CA ASP A 232 -4.51 17.65 20.07
C ASP A 232 -5.28 16.68 19.16
N ASP A 233 -4.60 15.92 18.29
CA ASP A 233 -5.24 14.92 17.43
C ASP A 233 -5.84 13.75 18.21
N THR A 234 -5.25 13.41 19.36
CA THR A 234 -5.78 12.39 20.28
C THR A 234 -6.51 12.99 21.48
N CYS A 235 -6.72 14.31 21.51
CA CYS A 235 -7.37 15.04 22.59
C CYS A 235 -6.72 14.80 23.96
N ARG A 236 -5.38 14.73 23.99
CA ARG A 236 -4.60 14.56 25.21
C ARG A 236 -3.66 15.75 25.46
N SER A 237 -3.70 16.23 26.69
CA SER A 237 -2.78 17.23 27.23
C SER A 237 -1.39 16.63 27.52
N GLU A 238 -0.44 17.45 27.94
CA GLU A 238 0.87 16.96 28.39
C GLU A 238 0.75 16.13 29.68
N ALA A 239 1.56 15.09 29.78
CA ALA A 239 1.81 14.38 31.03
C ALA A 239 3.27 14.51 31.44
N TYR A 240 3.48 14.61 32.75
CA TYR A 240 4.79 14.77 33.35
C TYR A 240 5.13 13.54 34.18
N CYS A 241 6.40 13.15 34.19
CA CYS A 241 6.90 12.09 35.05
C CYS A 241 6.53 12.37 36.51
N THR A 242 6.38 11.34 37.32
CA THR A 242 6.15 11.52 38.77
C THR A 242 7.45 11.64 39.56
N GLY A 243 8.57 11.18 38.98
CA GLY A 243 9.87 11.07 39.63
C GLY A 243 10.01 9.91 40.61
N ILE A 244 8.97 9.08 40.77
CA ILE A 244 8.93 7.98 41.76
C ILE A 244 8.62 6.61 41.14
N GLY A 245 8.45 6.54 39.82
CA GLY A 245 8.14 5.31 39.12
C GLY A 245 8.43 5.41 37.63
N PRO A 246 8.43 4.25 36.94
CA PRO A 246 8.80 4.19 35.54
C PRO A 246 7.66 4.54 34.59
N HIS A 247 6.41 4.44 35.06
CA HIS A 247 5.24 4.69 34.23
C HIS A 247 4.92 6.17 34.18
N CYS A 248 4.79 6.70 32.96
CA CYS A 248 4.19 8.00 32.73
C CYS A 248 2.71 7.94 33.16
N PRO A 249 2.22 8.90 33.97
CA PRO A 249 0.80 8.94 34.32
C PRO A 249 -0.06 9.17 33.09
N GLU A 250 -1.33 8.75 33.14
CA GLU A 250 -2.25 9.00 32.03
C GLU A 250 -2.37 10.52 31.77
N PRO A 251 -2.23 10.96 30.50
CA PRO A 251 -2.36 12.37 30.17
C PRO A 251 -3.80 12.86 30.42
N PRO A 252 -3.97 14.03 31.06
CA PRO A 252 -5.25 14.68 31.18
C PRO A 252 -5.90 14.90 29.80
N ASN A 253 -7.23 14.98 29.78
CA ASN A 253 -7.95 15.33 28.56
C ASN A 253 -7.52 16.73 28.08
N ALA A 254 -7.43 16.91 26.77
CA ALA A 254 -7.34 18.24 26.18
C ALA A 254 -8.61 19.05 26.48
N VAL A 255 -8.51 20.38 26.41
CA VAL A 255 -9.63 21.28 26.65
C VAL A 255 -10.74 20.98 25.65
N ASP A 256 -11.96 20.77 26.13
CA ASP A 256 -13.14 20.59 25.28
C ASP A 256 -13.29 21.77 24.31
N GLY A 257 -13.60 21.48 23.05
CA GLY A 257 -13.63 22.51 22.00
C GLY A 257 -12.32 22.65 21.21
N THR A 258 -11.22 22.04 21.65
CA THR A 258 -9.96 22.03 20.88
C THR A 258 -10.15 21.29 19.56
N THR A 259 -9.67 21.87 18.46
CA THR A 259 -9.69 21.20 17.15
C THR A 259 -8.73 20.01 17.17
N CYS A 260 -9.22 18.86 16.72
CA CYS A 260 -8.45 17.63 16.62
C CYS A 260 -8.45 17.09 15.18
N ASN A 261 -7.95 15.87 14.99
CA ASN A 261 -7.83 15.25 13.69
C ASN A 261 -9.14 15.30 12.88
N ASP A 262 -9.00 15.34 11.55
CA ASP A 262 -10.12 15.47 10.62
C ASP A 262 -10.98 16.74 10.87
N GLU A 263 -10.37 17.83 11.38
CA GLU A 263 -11.07 19.06 11.79
C GLU A 263 -12.22 18.78 12.79
N GLY A 264 -12.06 17.71 13.59
CA GLY A 264 -12.98 17.36 14.66
C GLY A 264 -12.83 18.28 15.86
N THR A 265 -13.56 17.96 16.93
CA THR A 265 -13.52 18.71 18.18
C THR A 265 -13.38 17.76 19.37
N CYS A 266 -12.47 18.07 20.28
CA CYS A 266 -12.30 17.33 21.52
C CYS A 266 -13.51 17.47 22.43
N ARG A 267 -13.98 16.34 22.96
CA ARG A 267 -14.99 16.26 24.01
C ARG A 267 -14.66 15.10 24.94
N ASP A 268 -14.43 15.41 26.22
CA ASP A 268 -14.13 14.42 27.26
C ASP A 268 -12.98 13.48 26.84
N GLY A 269 -11.89 14.06 26.33
CA GLY A 269 -10.70 13.30 25.90
C GLY A 269 -10.85 12.51 24.60
N ASN A 270 -11.99 12.62 23.91
CA ASN A 270 -12.25 11.96 22.64
C ASN A 270 -12.32 12.98 21.50
N CYS A 271 -11.65 12.67 20.39
CA CYS A 271 -11.77 13.47 19.16
C CYS A 271 -13.07 13.13 18.43
N ILE A 272 -14.08 14.00 18.54
CA ILE A 272 -15.34 13.86 17.80
C ILE A 272 -15.11 14.37 16.38
N SER A 273 -15.14 13.45 15.41
CA SER A 273 -14.94 13.80 13.99
C SER A 273 -15.95 14.82 13.48
N PHE A 274 -15.60 15.53 12.40
CA PHE A 274 -16.52 16.45 11.74
C PHE A 274 -17.89 15.82 11.44
N CYS A 275 -17.90 14.58 10.95
CA CYS A 275 -19.14 13.87 10.59
C CYS A 275 -19.99 13.61 11.84
N ALA A 276 -19.37 13.12 12.92
CA ALA A 276 -20.05 12.82 14.18
C ALA A 276 -20.62 14.09 14.87
N MET A 277 -20.00 15.26 14.64
CA MET A 277 -20.53 16.54 15.11
C MET A 277 -21.84 16.93 14.41
N LYS A 278 -22.05 16.52 13.15
CA LYS A 278 -23.30 16.76 12.40
C LYS A 278 -24.40 15.80 12.83
N ASN A 279 -24.06 14.52 13.01
CA ASN A 279 -24.94 13.49 13.51
C ASN A 279 -24.07 12.43 14.22
N PRO A 280 -24.35 12.07 15.49
CA PRO A 280 -23.54 11.11 16.24
C PRO A 280 -23.32 9.75 15.57
N ASN A 281 -24.22 9.32 14.68
CA ASN A 281 -24.08 8.06 13.94
C ASN A 281 -23.23 8.18 12.68
N HIS A 282 -22.91 9.40 12.24
CA HIS A 282 -22.13 9.58 11.02
C HIS A 282 -20.64 9.34 11.28
N MET A 283 -20.00 8.66 10.33
CA MET A 283 -18.57 8.35 10.36
C MET A 283 -17.87 8.96 9.14
N PRO A 284 -16.60 9.38 9.27
CA PRO A 284 -15.80 9.78 8.12
C PRO A 284 -15.54 8.59 7.19
N CYS A 285 -15.54 8.86 5.89
CA CYS A 285 -15.30 7.85 4.85
C CYS A 285 -14.64 8.49 3.63
N ILE A 286 -14.12 7.67 2.71
CA ILE A 286 -13.62 8.12 1.41
C ILE A 286 -14.73 7.90 0.39
N CYS A 287 -15.16 8.95 -0.29
CA CYS A 287 -16.14 8.81 -1.38
C CYS A 287 -15.59 7.88 -2.48
N GLU A 288 -16.42 6.98 -2.98
CA GLU A 288 -16.05 6.01 -4.03
C GLU A 288 -15.77 6.69 -5.38
N ASN A 289 -16.46 7.80 -5.66
CA ASN A 289 -16.27 8.57 -6.88
C ASN A 289 -14.99 9.41 -6.80
N SER A 290 -14.05 9.20 -7.72
CA SER A 290 -12.78 9.95 -7.80
C SER A 290 -12.96 11.48 -7.79
N SER A 291 -14.05 12.01 -8.36
CA SER A 291 -14.36 13.45 -8.34
C SER A 291 -14.65 14.00 -6.95
N ASP A 292 -15.18 13.14 -6.07
CA ASP A 292 -15.66 13.52 -4.74
C ASP A 292 -14.70 13.04 -3.63
N SER A 293 -13.78 12.10 -3.92
CA SER A 293 -12.83 11.55 -2.94
C SER A 293 -11.84 12.57 -2.36
N CYS A 294 -11.66 13.72 -3.01
CA CYS A 294 -10.87 14.85 -2.48
C CYS A 294 -11.70 15.91 -1.77
N TYR A 295 -12.94 15.55 -1.44
CA TYR A 295 -13.83 16.32 -0.59
C TYR A 295 -14.16 15.52 0.66
N ARG A 296 -14.58 16.24 1.69
CA ARG A 296 -15.00 15.65 2.96
C ARG A 296 -16.27 14.82 2.73
N CYS A 297 -16.22 13.56 3.10
CA CYS A 297 -17.33 12.62 2.95
C CYS A 297 -17.73 12.01 4.29
N CYS A 298 -19.03 11.82 4.47
CA CYS A 298 -19.62 11.17 5.63
C CYS A 298 -20.54 10.03 5.17
N ARG A 299 -20.68 9.01 6.01
CA ARG A 299 -21.70 7.96 5.87
C ARG A 299 -22.45 7.77 7.18
N ASP A 300 -23.67 7.26 7.10
CA ASP A 300 -24.46 6.90 8.29
C ASP A 300 -24.11 5.48 8.76
N GLY A 301 -23.52 5.35 9.95
CA GLY A 301 -23.04 4.08 10.49
C GLY A 301 -21.91 3.42 9.67
N GLY A 302 -21.74 2.10 9.85
CA GLY A 302 -20.71 1.32 9.17
C GLY A 302 -21.08 0.89 7.73
N GLU A 303 -22.37 0.75 7.44
CA GLU A 303 -22.88 0.24 6.16
C GLU A 303 -23.58 1.30 5.31
N GLY A 304 -23.67 2.55 5.80
CA GLY A 304 -24.26 3.64 5.05
C GLY A 304 -23.44 4.02 3.81
N LYS A 305 -24.12 4.60 2.83
CA LYS A 305 -23.47 5.12 1.63
C LYS A 305 -22.57 6.31 1.98
N CYS A 306 -21.34 6.30 1.47
CA CYS A 306 -20.41 7.40 1.64
C CYS A 306 -20.70 8.52 0.64
N GLU A 307 -21.06 9.70 1.15
CA GLU A 307 -21.44 10.86 0.33
C GLU A 307 -20.70 12.12 0.75
N ALA A 308 -20.39 12.98 -0.23
CA ALA A 308 -19.74 14.25 0.02
C ALA A 308 -20.67 15.20 0.78
N VAL A 309 -20.10 15.93 1.75
CA VAL A 309 -20.86 16.90 2.54
C VAL A 309 -21.29 18.10 1.69
N SER A 310 -22.43 18.71 2.04
CA SER A 310 -22.94 19.92 1.40
C SER A 310 -22.93 21.11 2.38
N PRO A 311 -22.30 22.26 2.04
CA PRO A 311 -21.53 22.53 0.83
C PRO A 311 -20.23 21.71 0.75
N ARG A 312 -19.71 21.49 -0.46
CA ARG A 312 -18.48 20.72 -0.68
C ARG A 312 -17.29 21.37 0.01
N MET A 313 -16.61 20.60 0.87
CA MET A 313 -15.40 21.01 1.59
C MET A 313 -14.21 20.22 1.05
N SER A 314 -13.27 20.89 0.36
CA SER A 314 -12.09 20.24 -0.20
C SER A 314 -11.11 19.83 0.88
N LEU A 315 -10.53 18.64 0.75
CA LEU A 315 -9.41 18.18 1.56
C LEU A 315 -8.11 18.93 1.18
N ARG A 316 -7.11 18.86 2.06
CA ARG A 316 -5.78 19.43 1.83
C ARG A 316 -5.02 18.58 0.81
N ASP A 317 -4.08 19.19 0.09
CA ASP A 317 -3.19 18.46 -0.81
C ASP A 317 -2.34 17.46 -0.01
N GLY A 318 -2.18 16.24 -0.51
CA GLY A 318 -1.59 15.07 0.18
C GLY A 318 -2.61 14.18 0.90
N SER A 319 -3.87 14.61 1.02
CA SER A 319 -4.88 13.84 1.77
C SER A 319 -5.27 12.58 1.02
N ILE A 320 -5.53 11.50 1.75
CA ILE A 320 -5.86 10.19 1.13
C ILE A 320 -7.19 10.30 0.38
N CYS A 321 -7.21 9.77 -0.84
CA CYS A 321 -8.39 9.65 -1.67
C CYS A 321 -8.54 8.20 -2.18
N ILE A 322 -9.57 7.91 -2.98
CA ILE A 322 -9.92 6.52 -3.34
C ILE A 322 -8.81 5.81 -4.12
N LEU A 323 -7.99 6.54 -4.89
CA LEU A 323 -6.92 5.99 -5.72
C LEU A 323 -5.48 6.35 -5.27
N GLY A 324 -5.33 7.19 -4.25
CA GLY A 324 -4.03 7.73 -3.87
C GLY A 324 -4.15 8.96 -3.01
N TYR A 325 -3.67 10.11 -3.49
CA TYR A 325 -3.65 11.36 -2.74
C TYR A 325 -4.25 12.54 -3.50
N CYS A 326 -4.71 13.55 -2.78
CA CYS A 326 -5.28 14.76 -3.35
C CYS A 326 -4.21 15.76 -3.76
N LYS A 327 -4.33 16.32 -4.96
CA LYS A 327 -3.54 17.47 -5.41
C LYS A 327 -4.42 18.42 -6.18
N ASN A 328 -4.48 19.69 -5.79
CA ASN A 328 -5.38 20.67 -6.40
C ASN A 328 -6.84 20.17 -6.50
N LYS A 329 -7.34 19.48 -5.46
CA LYS A 329 -8.70 18.86 -5.39
C LYS A 329 -8.95 17.69 -6.35
N VAL A 330 -7.91 17.19 -7.02
CA VAL A 330 -7.97 16.03 -7.90
C VAL A 330 -7.30 14.85 -7.19
N CYS A 331 -7.94 13.68 -7.25
CA CYS A 331 -7.36 12.44 -6.73
C CYS A 331 -6.33 11.90 -7.72
N GLU A 332 -5.04 12.12 -7.43
CA GLU A 332 -3.94 11.55 -8.19
C GLU A 332 -3.72 10.10 -7.75
N LYS A 333 -3.47 9.23 -8.73
CA LYS A 333 -3.23 7.80 -8.47
C LYS A 333 -1.86 7.65 -7.79
N GLU A 334 -1.84 6.93 -6.69
CA GLU A 334 -0.60 6.43 -6.11
C GLU A 334 -0.03 5.38 -7.08
N VAL A 335 1.25 5.51 -7.44
CA VAL A 335 1.89 4.53 -8.33
C VAL A 335 2.14 3.27 -7.52
N THR A 336 1.13 2.41 -7.44
CA THR A 336 1.24 1.12 -6.78
C THR A 336 2.09 0.16 -7.61
N ASP A 337 2.70 -0.81 -6.93
CA ASP A 337 3.83 -1.68 -7.29
C ASP A 337 3.78 -2.44 -8.65
N THR A 338 2.70 -2.31 -9.43
CA THR A 338 2.65 -2.88 -10.80
C THR A 338 3.75 -2.31 -11.69
N ALA A 339 4.11 -1.03 -11.53
CA ALA A 339 5.20 -0.43 -12.28
C ALA A 339 6.58 -0.95 -11.84
N THR A 340 6.79 -1.28 -10.55
CA THR A 340 8.10 -1.72 -10.05
C THR A 340 8.46 -3.11 -10.53
N HIS A 341 7.49 -3.98 -10.81
CA HIS A 341 7.76 -5.26 -11.47
C HIS A 341 8.34 -5.07 -12.88
N TYR A 342 7.80 -4.13 -13.67
CA TYR A 342 8.36 -3.78 -14.98
C TYR A 342 9.68 -2.99 -14.86
N TRP A 343 9.79 -2.06 -13.90
CA TRP A 343 11.00 -1.28 -13.68
C TRP A 343 12.14 -2.07 -13.04
N LYS A 344 11.88 -3.17 -12.30
CA LYS A 344 12.92 -4.12 -11.87
C LYS A 344 13.51 -4.86 -13.07
N LEU A 345 12.67 -5.27 -14.02
CA LEU A 345 13.12 -5.88 -15.28
C LEU A 345 13.93 -4.90 -16.14
N ILE A 346 13.51 -3.62 -16.21
CA ILE A 346 14.21 -2.58 -16.97
C ILE A 346 15.50 -2.12 -16.26
N ARG A 347 15.51 -1.98 -14.91
CA ARG A 347 16.70 -1.53 -14.16
C ARG A 347 17.80 -2.58 -14.10
N ASN A 348 17.47 -3.88 -14.04
CA ASN A 348 18.49 -4.93 -14.11
C ASN A 348 19.23 -4.94 -15.47
N ILE A 349 18.61 -4.45 -16.54
CA ILE A 349 19.26 -4.25 -17.84
C ILE A 349 20.16 -3.01 -17.84
N ASN A 350 19.82 -1.99 -17.04
CA ASN A 350 20.57 -0.73 -16.95
C ASN A 350 21.92 -0.83 -16.22
N ASN A 351 22.12 -1.89 -15.43
CA ASN A 351 23.35 -2.10 -14.65
C ASN A 351 24.48 -2.81 -15.45
N THR A 352 24.26 -3.09 -16.73
CA THR A 352 25.29 -3.59 -17.65
C THR A 352 25.99 -2.42 -18.37
N PRO A 353 27.32 -2.47 -18.59
CA PRO A 353 28.01 -1.40 -19.33
C PRO A 353 27.45 -1.30 -20.76
N GLY A 354 26.67 -0.24 -21.05
CA GLY A 354 25.96 -0.06 -22.33
C GLY A 354 24.57 0.59 -22.22
N SER A 355 24.05 0.80 -21.01
CA SER A 355 22.68 1.25 -20.73
C SER A 355 22.27 2.62 -21.28
N LYS A 356 23.20 3.55 -21.50
CA LYS A 356 22.90 4.83 -22.19
C LYS A 356 22.49 4.65 -23.66
N LEU A 357 22.95 3.59 -24.33
CA LEU A 357 22.53 3.29 -25.70
C LEU A 357 21.14 2.64 -25.73
N PHE A 358 20.81 1.81 -24.74
CA PHE A 358 19.58 1.02 -24.78
C PHE A 358 18.31 1.87 -24.57
N GLY A 359 18.35 2.85 -23.67
CA GLY A 359 17.21 3.73 -23.40
C GLY A 359 16.76 4.54 -24.63
N ASP A 360 17.72 5.14 -25.34
CA ASP A 360 17.43 6.02 -26.49
C ASP A 360 17.01 5.22 -27.74
N TYR A 361 17.48 3.98 -27.89
CA TYR A 361 17.16 3.12 -29.05
C TYR A 361 16.04 2.09 -28.82
N ALA A 362 15.59 1.87 -27.59
CA ALA A 362 14.56 0.87 -27.28
C ALA A 362 13.22 1.16 -27.97
N VAL A 363 12.76 2.41 -27.95
CA VAL A 363 11.51 2.82 -28.62
C VAL A 363 11.62 2.58 -30.12
N PHE A 364 12.75 2.94 -30.72
CA PHE A 364 12.99 2.72 -32.15
C PHE A 364 13.03 1.24 -32.50
N LEU A 365 13.68 0.41 -31.67
CA LEU A 365 13.76 -1.04 -31.85
C LEU A 365 12.38 -1.71 -31.78
N ILE A 366 11.54 -1.32 -30.82
CA ILE A 366 10.17 -1.84 -30.68
C ILE A 366 9.33 -1.49 -31.91
N VAL A 367 9.39 -0.24 -32.36
CA VAL A 367 8.69 0.20 -33.58
C VAL A 367 9.19 -0.59 -34.80
N PHE A 368 10.50 -0.74 -34.96
CA PHE A 368 11.12 -1.45 -36.08
C PHE A 368 10.75 -2.93 -36.11
N ILE A 369 10.82 -3.63 -34.96
CA ILE A 369 10.41 -5.03 -34.84
C ILE A 369 8.91 -5.18 -35.11
N SER A 370 8.08 -4.25 -34.64
CA SER A 370 6.65 -4.28 -34.93
C SER A 370 6.38 -4.16 -36.43
N LEU A 371 7.08 -3.28 -37.15
CA LEU A 371 6.92 -3.12 -38.59
C LEU A 371 7.36 -4.37 -39.36
N ILE A 372 8.46 -5.01 -38.93
CA ILE A 372 8.93 -6.27 -39.53
C ILE A 372 7.92 -7.40 -39.36
N VAL A 373 7.14 -7.43 -38.30
CA VAL A 373 6.12 -8.48 -38.09
C VAL A 373 4.81 -8.11 -38.77
N TRP A 374 4.32 -6.90 -38.56
CA TRP A 374 2.98 -6.50 -38.99
C TRP A 374 2.88 -6.22 -40.50
N ILE A 375 3.94 -5.73 -41.15
CA ILE A 375 3.90 -5.47 -42.61
C ILE A 375 3.80 -6.80 -43.40
N PRO A 376 4.67 -7.82 -43.18
CA PRO A 376 4.53 -9.09 -43.88
C PRO A 376 3.22 -9.81 -43.56
N CYS A 377 2.78 -9.80 -42.29
CA CYS A 377 1.47 -10.36 -41.92
C CYS A 377 0.32 -9.69 -42.67
N SER A 378 0.33 -8.34 -42.77
CA SER A 378 -0.68 -7.59 -43.52
C SER A 378 -0.65 -7.92 -45.01
N ILE A 379 0.54 -8.06 -45.61
CA ILE A 379 0.71 -8.47 -47.01
C ILE A 379 0.21 -9.92 -47.23
N CYS A 380 0.48 -10.83 -46.30
CA CYS A 380 0.01 -12.21 -46.36
C CYS A 380 -1.52 -12.29 -46.29
N VAL A 381 -2.15 -11.54 -45.38
CA VAL A 381 -3.61 -11.43 -45.29
C VAL A 381 -4.19 -10.86 -46.57
N TYR A 382 -3.65 -9.74 -47.07
CA TYR A 382 -4.10 -9.12 -48.31
C TYR A 382 -3.99 -10.06 -49.52
N ARG A 383 -2.89 -10.80 -49.66
CA ARG A 383 -2.72 -11.79 -50.74
C ARG A 383 -3.72 -12.93 -50.63
N ARG A 384 -4.02 -13.39 -49.42
CA ARG A 384 -5.00 -14.46 -49.18
C ARG A 384 -6.42 -13.99 -49.51
N ASP A 385 -6.76 -12.78 -49.08
CA ASP A 385 -8.07 -12.16 -49.33
C ASP A 385 -8.30 -11.91 -50.82
N LYS A 386 -7.27 -11.42 -51.52
CA LYS A 386 -7.30 -11.25 -52.98
C LYS A 386 -7.54 -12.59 -53.70
N LYS A 387 -6.87 -13.67 -53.28
CA LYS A 387 -7.05 -14.99 -53.88
C LYS A 387 -8.46 -15.54 -53.67
N LEU A 388 -9.03 -15.36 -52.47
CA LEU A 388 -10.41 -15.74 -52.18
C LEU A 388 -11.41 -14.94 -53.04
N THR A 389 -11.16 -13.65 -53.23
CA THR A 389 -11.99 -12.79 -54.10
C THR A 389 -11.94 -13.25 -55.56
N GLU A 390 -10.76 -13.62 -56.06
CA GLU A 390 -10.59 -14.16 -57.41
C GLU A 390 -11.29 -15.53 -57.56
N GLU A 391 -11.16 -16.43 -56.58
CA GLU A 391 -11.86 -17.73 -56.56
C GLU A 391 -13.39 -17.55 -56.53
N HIS A 392 -13.93 -16.59 -55.78
CA HIS A 392 -15.35 -16.25 -55.78
C HIS A 392 -15.81 -15.69 -57.13
N SER A 393 -15.02 -14.80 -57.75
CA SER A 393 -15.36 -14.23 -59.07
C SER A 393 -15.36 -15.25 -60.21
N MET A 394 -14.55 -16.31 -60.09
CA MET A 394 -14.53 -17.43 -61.04
C MET A 394 -15.68 -18.44 -60.82
N ALA A 395 -16.25 -18.48 -59.62
CA ALA A 395 -17.41 -19.32 -59.30
C ALA A 395 -18.76 -18.70 -59.73
N GLU A 396 -18.81 -17.40 -60.03
CA GLU A 396 -20.01 -16.66 -60.43
C GLU A 396 -20.12 -16.40 -61.95
N ALA A 397 -19.32 -17.07 -62.79
CA ALA A 397 -19.45 -16.95 -64.26
C ALA A 397 -20.86 -17.41 -64.72
N PRO A 398 -21.65 -16.57 -65.43
CA PRO A 398 -23.07 -16.78 -65.61
C PRO A 398 -23.40 -17.89 -66.61
N ILE A 399 -24.26 -18.82 -66.19
CA ILE A 399 -24.98 -19.78 -67.05
C ILE A 399 -25.99 -18.99 -67.91
N GLU A 400 -25.80 -19.05 -69.22
CA GLU A 400 -26.63 -18.42 -70.25
C GLU A 400 -28.05 -19.06 -70.27
N TYR A 401 -29.05 -18.33 -69.79
CA TYR A 401 -30.46 -18.76 -69.84
C TYR A 401 -31.24 -18.00 -70.92
N VAL A 402 -31.62 -18.75 -71.96
CA VAL A 402 -32.54 -18.34 -73.02
C VAL A 402 -33.95 -18.16 -72.44
N HIS A 403 -34.52 -16.98 -72.65
CA HIS A 403 -35.85 -16.58 -72.19
C HIS A 403 -36.97 -17.19 -73.04
N GLY A 404 -38.00 -17.79 -72.42
CA GLY A 404 -39.21 -18.18 -73.16
C GLY A 404 -40.34 -18.85 -72.35
N LEU A 405 -41.30 -18.04 -71.91
CA LEU A 405 -42.73 -18.37 -71.67
C LEU A 405 -43.19 -19.16 -70.42
N ARG A 406 -43.64 -18.39 -69.42
CA ARG A 406 -45.01 -18.31 -68.84
C ARG A 406 -45.74 -19.59 -68.32
N LYS A 407 -46.13 -19.47 -67.03
CA LYS A 407 -47.51 -19.67 -66.43
C LYS A 407 -47.93 -21.16 -66.17
N ILE A 408 -48.56 -21.63 -65.07
CA ILE A 408 -49.61 -21.12 -64.13
C ILE A 408 -49.71 -21.98 -62.81
N HIS A 409 -50.03 -21.32 -61.67
CA HIS A 409 -50.76 -21.68 -60.40
C HIS A 409 -50.49 -22.96 -59.57
N ARG A 410 -50.57 -22.95 -58.21
CA ARG A 410 -51.67 -22.58 -57.27
C ARG A 410 -51.11 -22.15 -55.88
N GLN A 411 -51.56 -21.04 -55.26
CA GLN A 411 -52.63 -20.88 -54.21
C GLN A 411 -52.35 -21.67 -52.90
N ASN A 412 -52.56 -21.18 -51.66
CA ASN A 412 -53.06 -19.92 -51.10
C ASN A 412 -52.88 -19.95 -49.55
N ALA A 413 -52.97 -18.76 -48.93
CA ALA A 413 -53.52 -18.44 -47.59
C ALA A 413 -52.72 -18.87 -46.34
N THR A 414 -52.09 -17.94 -45.59
CA THR A 414 -52.65 -17.11 -44.47
C THR A 414 -53.13 -17.97 -43.30
N GLU A 415 -52.83 -17.74 -42.02
CA GLU A 415 -52.57 -16.51 -41.27
C GLU A 415 -52.00 -16.90 -39.87
N HIS A 416 -51.28 -15.96 -39.26
CA HIS A 416 -50.79 -15.91 -37.86
C HIS A 416 -51.96 -15.90 -36.82
N PRO A 417 -51.73 -15.76 -35.48
CA PRO A 417 -50.51 -15.86 -34.67
C PRO A 417 -50.71 -16.60 -33.30
N GLU A 418 -49.61 -16.69 -32.52
CA GLU A 418 -49.49 -16.55 -31.04
C GLU A 418 -50.41 -17.36 -30.10
N THR A 419 -49.98 -17.99 -29.01
CA THR A 419 -48.90 -17.73 -28.03
C THR A 419 -48.88 -18.91 -27.03
N THR A 420 -47.75 -19.07 -26.33
CA THR A 420 -47.60 -19.62 -24.94
C THR A 420 -48.05 -21.06 -24.63
N ASP A 421 -47.42 -21.85 -23.78
CA ASP A 421 -46.10 -21.93 -23.14
C ASP A 421 -46.12 -23.29 -22.40
N GLY A 422 -44.94 -23.86 -22.13
CA GLY A 422 -44.63 -24.87 -21.11
C GLY A 422 -45.61 -26.03 -20.81
N ASN A 423 -45.16 -27.28 -20.96
CA ASN A 423 -44.38 -27.94 -19.91
C ASN A 423 -44.25 -29.46 -20.08
N HIS A 424 -43.08 -29.93 -19.62
CA HIS A 424 -42.78 -31.24 -19.06
C HIS A 424 -42.91 -32.49 -19.95
N VAL A 425 -41.75 -33.07 -20.24
CA VAL A 425 -41.60 -34.54 -20.29
C VAL A 425 -40.39 -34.93 -19.47
N SER A 426 -40.65 -35.71 -18.42
CA SER A 426 -39.68 -36.63 -17.85
C SER A 426 -40.31 -38.02 -17.80
N THR A 427 -39.44 -39.00 -17.99
CA THR A 427 -39.59 -40.44 -17.76
C THR A 427 -40.36 -41.26 -18.80
N ALA A 428 -39.61 -42.07 -19.54
CA ALA A 428 -39.39 -43.47 -19.14
C ALA A 428 -37.93 -43.86 -19.45
#